data_AF-A0A1G4JI55-F1
#
_entry.id   AF-A0A1G4JI55-F1
#
_cell.length_a   1.000
_cell.length_b   1.000
_cell.length_c   1.000
_cell.angle_alpha   90.00
_cell.angle_beta   90.00
_cell.angle_gamma   90.00
#
_symmetry.space_group_name_H-M   'P 1'
#
loop_
_entity.id
_entity.type
_entity.pdbx_description
1 polymer ?
#
loop_
_entity_poly.entity_id
_entity_poly.type
_entity_poly.pdbx_seq_one_letter_code
_entity_poly.pdbx_strand_id
1 'polypeptide(L)'
;MTRKPTVLARLLEWENSCKHPVTGLDPTKVQELCRSVRIEHRSSKSLVRLFQKLSISKHKSQAPMEHHLAQLSGFRDGGFYVANDRSLKDIENRIHQFLWKRYGKGLIYCYGCARSQGEPKRHNEWFLVPISQVPEIFRVVSGLCSG
;
A
#
# COMPACT_ATOMS: atom_id res chain seq x y z
N MET A 1 9.57 -5.63 -12.64
CA MET A 1 9.89 -6.06 -11.25
C MET A 1 11.33 -6.54 -11.07
N THR A 2 11.94 -6.19 -9.94
CA THR A 2 13.33 -6.54 -9.56
C THR A 2 13.42 -7.98 -9.06
N ARG A 3 14.50 -8.70 -9.42
CA ARG A 3 14.67 -10.13 -9.07
C ARG A 3 15.58 -10.36 -7.86
N LYS A 4 15.85 -9.31 -7.07
CA LYS A 4 16.78 -9.41 -5.93
C LYS A 4 16.17 -10.25 -4.80
N PRO A 5 16.98 -10.98 -4.03
CA PRO A 5 16.47 -11.91 -3.03
C PRO A 5 15.78 -11.21 -1.85
N THR A 6 16.33 -10.09 -1.37
CA THR A 6 15.82 -9.39 -0.18
C THR A 6 14.98 -8.17 -0.55
N VAL A 7 14.00 -7.83 0.30
CA VAL A 7 13.15 -6.64 0.12
C VAL A 7 14.00 -5.37 0.09
N LEU A 8 14.95 -5.24 1.02
CA LEU A 8 15.85 -4.08 1.08
C LEU A 8 16.64 -3.89 -0.22
N ALA A 9 17.19 -4.97 -0.79
CA ALA A 9 17.92 -4.88 -2.05
C ALA A 9 17.02 -4.44 -3.21
N ARG A 10 15.74 -4.86 -3.23
CA ARG A 10 14.76 -4.40 -4.22
C ARG A 10 14.45 -2.92 -4.05
N LEU A 11 14.27 -2.44 -2.82
CA LEU A 11 14.03 -1.03 -2.52
C LEU A 11 15.21 -0.16 -2.97
N LEU A 12 16.43 -0.54 -2.60
CA LEU A 12 17.65 0.18 -3.02
C LEU A 12 17.83 0.19 -4.53
N GLU A 13 17.52 -0.90 -5.23
CA GLU A 13 17.55 -0.94 -6.70
C GLU A 13 16.54 0.04 -7.30
N TRP A 14 15.35 0.13 -6.73
CA TRP A 14 14.34 1.11 -7.14
C TRP A 14 14.80 2.56 -6.91
N GLU A 15 15.30 2.88 -5.73
CA GLU A 15 15.81 4.21 -5.40
C GLU A 15 16.98 4.60 -6.32
N ASN A 16 17.91 3.68 -6.54
CA ASN A 16 19.05 3.90 -7.43
C ASN A 16 18.63 4.09 -8.90
N SER A 17 17.58 3.40 -9.34
CA SER A 17 17.09 3.48 -10.72
C SER A 17 16.22 4.72 -10.95
N CYS A 18 15.35 5.05 -10.00
CA CYS A 18 14.36 6.13 -10.14
C CYS A 18 14.82 7.45 -9.54
N LYS A 19 15.93 7.46 -8.77
CA LYS A 19 16.46 8.64 -8.06
C LYS A 19 15.42 9.31 -7.16
N HIS A 20 14.49 8.53 -6.63
CA HIS A 20 13.45 8.96 -5.70
C HIS A 20 13.52 8.08 -4.45
N PRO A 21 13.36 8.66 -3.24
CA PRO A 21 13.31 7.88 -2.02
C PRO A 21 12.07 6.99 -2.00
N VAL A 22 12.21 5.76 -1.49
CA VAL A 22 11.14 4.78 -1.39
C VAL A 22 11.07 4.23 0.02
N THR A 23 9.97 4.49 0.71
CA THR A 23 9.74 3.95 2.05
C THR A 23 9.01 2.63 1.97
N GLY A 24 9.68 1.55 2.39
CA GLY A 24 9.03 0.26 2.62
C GLY A 24 8.01 0.36 3.75
N LEU A 25 6.78 -0.07 3.47
CA LEU A 25 5.69 -0.13 4.44
C LEU A 25 5.66 -1.51 5.11
N ASP A 26 5.65 -1.50 6.43
CA ASP A 26 5.40 -2.65 7.29
C ASP A 26 4.11 -2.41 8.11
N PRO A 27 3.54 -3.45 8.74
CA PRO A 27 2.30 -3.32 9.50
C PRO A 27 2.35 -2.22 10.58
N THR A 28 3.50 -2.03 11.23
CA THR A 28 3.69 -1.01 12.27
C THR A 28 3.62 0.39 11.69
N LYS A 29 4.36 0.66 10.59
CA LYS A 29 4.30 1.94 9.88
C LYS A 29 2.91 2.24 9.32
N VAL A 30 2.19 1.22 8.84
CA VAL A 30 0.80 1.39 8.37
C VAL A 30 -0.11 1.82 9.51
N GLN A 31 0.05 1.24 10.72
CA GLN A 31 -0.69 1.68 11.89
C GLN A 31 -0.37 3.13 12.26
N GLU A 32 0.91 3.51 12.26
CA GLU A 32 1.35 4.88 12.53
C GLU A 32 0.77 5.88 11.53
N LEU A 33 0.82 5.57 10.23
CA LEU A 33 0.23 6.38 9.16
C LEU A 33 -1.30 6.53 9.32
N CYS A 34 -1.99 5.47 9.73
CA CYS A 34 -3.43 5.55 9.98
C CYS A 34 -3.74 6.43 11.20
N ARG A 35 -2.89 6.41 12.24
CA ARG A 35 -3.04 7.26 13.42
C ARG A 35 -2.81 8.73 13.11
N SER A 36 -1.77 9.06 12.34
CA SER A 36 -1.46 10.46 11.99
C SER A 36 -2.60 11.13 11.24
N VAL A 37 -3.16 10.45 10.22
CA VAL A 37 -4.31 10.94 9.45
C VAL A 37 -5.54 11.17 10.34
N ARG A 38 -5.81 10.30 11.31
CA ARG A 38 -6.93 10.46 12.25
C ARG A 38 -6.76 11.68 13.16
N ILE A 39 -5.53 11.97 13.59
CA ILE A 39 -5.22 13.14 14.44
C ILE A 39 -5.46 14.43 13.65
N GLU A 40 -4.99 14.50 12.40
CA GLU A 40 -5.23 15.65 11.53
C GLU A 40 -6.72 15.93 11.31
N HIS A 41 -7.52 14.89 11.05
CA HIS A 41 -8.97 15.05 10.88
C HIS A 41 -9.69 15.52 12.17
N ARG A 42 -9.18 15.17 13.35
CA ARG A 42 -9.73 15.63 14.65
C ARG A 42 -9.40 17.09 14.94
N SER A 43 -8.36 17.65 14.32
CA SER A 43 -7.94 19.05 14.44
C SER A 43 -8.72 20.00 13.52
N SER A 44 -9.78 19.54 12.84
CA SER A 44 -10.64 20.41 12.04
C SER A 44 -11.47 21.35 12.94
N LYS A 45 -11.00 22.58 13.12
CA LYS A 45 -11.77 23.70 13.69
C LYS A 45 -12.76 24.26 12.67
N SER A 46 -13.74 23.47 12.24
CA SER A 46 -14.68 23.86 11.17
C SER A 46 -16.13 23.39 11.43
N LEU A 47 -17.09 24.14 10.87
CA LEU A 47 -18.53 23.86 10.79
C LEU A 47 -18.87 22.38 10.48
N VAL A 48 -17.99 21.68 9.76
CA VAL A 48 -18.08 20.24 9.50
C VAL A 48 -18.28 19.42 10.79
N ARG A 49 -17.66 19.80 11.91
CA ARG A 49 -17.80 19.13 13.20
C ARG A 49 -19.19 19.30 13.84
N LEU A 50 -19.87 20.42 13.56
CA LEU A 50 -21.25 20.65 13.99
C LEU A 50 -22.22 19.74 13.21
N PHE A 51 -22.01 19.62 11.90
CA PHE A 51 -22.83 18.77 11.03
C PHE A 51 -22.56 17.27 11.17
N GLN A 52 -21.37 16.85 11.64
CA GLN A 52 -21.05 15.44 11.91
C GLN A 52 -22.01 14.77 12.93
N LYS A 53 -22.60 15.56 13.83
CA LYS A 53 -23.58 15.08 14.83
C LYS A 53 -24.99 14.89 14.27
N LEU A 54 -25.25 15.29 13.02
CA LEU A 54 -26.55 15.12 12.37
C LEU A 54 -26.67 13.80 11.58
N SER A 55 -25.76 12.85 11.78
CA SER A 55 -25.92 11.52 11.16
C SER A 55 -26.95 10.68 11.92
N ILE A 56 -27.97 10.21 11.18
CA ILE A 56 -28.95 9.26 11.71
C ILE A 56 -28.26 7.89 11.73
N SER A 57 -27.95 7.42 12.94
CA SER A 57 -27.27 6.17 13.21
C SER A 57 -27.91 5.01 12.45
N LYS A 58 -27.17 4.44 11.49
CA LYS A 58 -27.40 3.08 11.02
C LYS A 58 -26.07 2.33 10.95
N HIS A 59 -26.04 1.29 11.78
CA HIS A 59 -25.09 0.19 11.86
C HIS A 59 -23.83 0.34 12.73
N LYS A 60 -23.69 -0.70 13.57
CA LYS A 60 -22.64 -0.98 14.53
C LYS A 60 -21.27 -0.70 13.94
N SER A 61 -20.54 0.17 14.62
CA SER A 61 -19.12 0.44 14.43
C SER A 61 -18.37 -0.89 14.32
N GLN A 62 -17.83 -1.18 13.14
CA GLN A 62 -16.82 -2.22 13.02
C GLN A 62 -15.68 -1.88 13.99
N ALA A 63 -15.18 -2.89 14.70
CA ALA A 63 -14.12 -2.74 15.68
C ALA A 63 -12.92 -1.95 15.10
N PRO A 64 -12.13 -1.26 15.93
CA PRO A 64 -11.01 -0.46 15.45
C PRO A 64 -10.08 -1.35 14.60
N MET A 65 -9.84 -0.94 13.34
CA MET A 65 -8.87 -1.60 12.43
C MET A 65 -7.46 -1.81 13.04
N GLU A 66 -7.16 -1.21 14.19
CA GLU A 66 -5.86 -1.28 14.86
C GLU A 66 -5.46 -2.69 15.31
N HIS A 67 -6.40 -3.58 15.64
CA HIS A 67 -6.04 -4.91 16.14
C HIS A 67 -5.79 -5.98 15.05
N HIS A 68 -6.10 -5.71 13.77
CA HIS A 68 -6.12 -6.76 12.74
C HIS A 68 -4.82 -6.91 11.93
N LEU A 69 -3.91 -5.94 11.97
CA LEU A 69 -2.62 -6.04 11.25
C LEU A 69 -1.59 -6.91 11.97
N ALA A 70 -1.77 -7.19 13.26
CA ALA A 70 -0.88 -8.03 14.07
C ALA A 70 -0.97 -9.52 13.73
N GLN A 71 -1.96 -9.95 12.95
CA GLN A 71 -2.19 -11.36 12.56
C GLN A 71 -2.04 -11.58 11.03
N LEU A 72 -1.23 -10.78 10.35
CA LEU A 72 -0.94 -11.05 8.94
C LEU A 72 -0.04 -12.29 8.82
N SER A 73 -0.67 -13.44 8.55
CA SER A 73 0.06 -14.66 8.23
C SER A 73 1.02 -14.42 7.06
N GLY A 74 2.29 -14.84 7.23
CA GLY A 74 3.28 -14.83 6.15
C GLY A 74 4.01 -13.50 5.89
N PHE A 75 3.81 -12.45 6.70
CA PHE A 75 4.66 -11.25 6.63
C PHE A 75 5.92 -11.42 7.49
N ARG A 76 7.11 -11.43 6.88
CA ARG A 76 8.42 -11.47 7.56
C ARG A 76 9.46 -10.73 6.71
N ASP A 77 10.55 -10.25 7.32
CA ASP A 77 11.66 -9.57 6.63
C ASP A 77 11.22 -8.44 5.66
N GLY A 78 10.15 -7.71 6.01
CA GLY A 78 9.61 -6.60 5.22
C GLY A 78 8.76 -7.01 4.02
N GLY A 79 8.37 -8.28 3.88
CA GLY A 79 7.55 -8.74 2.74
C GLY A 79 6.64 -9.93 3.05
N PHE A 80 5.73 -10.21 2.11
CA PHE A 80 4.86 -11.37 2.16
C PHE A 80 5.49 -12.57 1.45
N TYR A 81 5.40 -13.74 2.05
CA TYR A 81 5.90 -14.99 1.49
C TYR A 81 4.76 -15.82 0.92
N VAL A 82 4.99 -16.38 -0.27
CA VAL A 82 4.03 -17.24 -0.94
C VAL A 82 4.16 -18.66 -0.39
N ALA A 83 3.05 -19.21 0.10
CA ALA A 83 2.96 -20.60 0.54
C ALA A 83 2.73 -21.56 -0.63
N ASN A 84 3.05 -22.85 -0.41
CA ASN A 84 2.68 -23.99 -1.26
C ASN A 84 3.22 -23.94 -2.69
N ASP A 85 4.48 -23.53 -2.87
CA ASP A 85 5.21 -23.52 -4.15
C ASP A 85 4.50 -22.80 -5.31
N ARG A 86 3.57 -21.89 -5.00
CA ARG A 86 2.86 -21.13 -6.02
C ARG A 86 3.80 -20.16 -6.70
N SER A 87 3.57 -19.95 -7.99
CA SER A 87 4.33 -19.01 -8.81
C SER A 87 4.24 -17.59 -8.26
N LEU A 88 5.39 -17.02 -7.88
CA LEU A 88 5.51 -15.62 -7.45
C LEU A 88 4.93 -14.66 -8.50
N LYS A 89 5.16 -14.95 -9.77
CA LYS A 89 4.66 -14.17 -10.90
C LYS A 89 3.13 -14.15 -10.94
N ASP A 90 2.50 -15.27 -10.65
CA ASP A 90 1.04 -15.37 -10.67
C ASP A 90 0.42 -14.64 -9.49
N ILE A 91 1.02 -14.76 -8.29
CA ILE A 91 0.60 -13.99 -7.13
C ILE A 91 0.77 -12.48 -7.36
N GLU A 92 1.92 -12.05 -7.88
CA GLU A 92 2.18 -10.65 -8.24
C GLU A 92 1.12 -10.12 -9.22
N ASN A 93 0.85 -10.87 -10.30
CA ASN A 93 -0.16 -10.50 -11.28
C ASN A 93 -1.56 -10.39 -10.66
N ARG A 94 -1.93 -11.29 -9.75
CA ARG A 94 -3.22 -11.22 -9.03
C ARG A 94 -3.30 -10.00 -8.13
N ILE A 95 -2.22 -9.65 -7.43
CA ILE A 95 -2.14 -8.43 -6.62
C ILE A 95 -2.32 -7.20 -7.51
N HIS A 96 -1.59 -7.10 -8.63
CA HIS A 96 -1.74 -6.00 -9.57
C HIS A 96 -3.15 -5.89 -10.16
N GLN A 97 -3.75 -7.01 -10.58
CA GLN A 97 -5.13 -7.03 -11.10
C GLN A 97 -6.14 -6.55 -10.06
N PHE A 98 -6.00 -7.00 -8.81
CA PHE A 98 -6.85 -6.54 -7.70
C PHE A 98 -6.71 -5.02 -7.51
N LEU A 99 -5.48 -4.53 -7.42
CA LEU A 99 -5.22 -3.11 -7.18
C LEU A 99 -5.64 -2.24 -8.37
N TRP A 100 -5.42 -2.67 -9.61
CA TRP A 100 -5.88 -1.96 -10.81
C TRP A 100 -7.39 -1.89 -10.90
N LYS A 101 -8.09 -2.99 -10.57
CA LYS A 101 -9.56 -3.01 -10.56
C LYS A 101 -10.12 -2.03 -9.54
N ARG A 102 -9.45 -1.87 -8.40
CA ARG A 102 -9.94 -1.04 -7.29
C ARG A 102 -9.53 0.43 -7.37
N TYR A 103 -8.29 0.71 -7.76
CA TYR A 103 -7.68 2.05 -7.71
C TYR A 103 -7.28 2.59 -9.08
N GLY A 104 -7.42 1.79 -10.14
CA GLY A 104 -6.90 2.12 -11.46
C GLY A 104 -5.38 1.96 -11.56
N LYS A 105 -4.83 2.38 -12.71
CA LYS A 105 -3.39 2.37 -12.99
C LYS A 105 -2.81 3.75 -12.68
N GLY A 106 -1.86 3.82 -11.75
CA GLY A 106 -1.01 4.98 -11.58
C GLY A 106 0.04 5.01 -12.68
N LEU A 107 -0.10 5.95 -13.61
CA LEU A 107 0.90 6.23 -14.65
C LEU A 107 1.77 7.38 -14.17
N ILE A 108 3.03 7.11 -13.86
CA ILE A 108 3.97 8.11 -13.35
C ILE A 108 5.09 8.33 -14.37
N TYR A 109 5.29 9.59 -14.78
CA TYR A 109 6.48 10.00 -15.50
C TYR A 109 7.61 10.22 -14.51
N CYS A 110 8.62 9.35 -14.56
CA CYS A 110 9.78 9.43 -13.67
C CYS A 110 10.92 10.16 -14.37
N TYR A 111 11.35 11.28 -13.79
CA TYR A 111 12.45 12.08 -14.28
C TYR A 111 13.83 11.51 -13.91
N GLY A 112 13.91 10.71 -12.85
CA GLY A 112 15.17 10.03 -12.49
C GLY A 112 15.48 8.82 -13.37
N CYS A 113 14.48 8.25 -14.04
CA CYS A 113 14.69 7.23 -15.07
C CYS A 113 14.82 7.88 -16.45
N ALA A 114 16.05 7.91 -16.98
CA ALA A 114 16.28 8.32 -18.36
C ALA A 114 15.91 7.18 -19.34
N ARG A 115 15.16 7.50 -20.40
CA ARG A 115 15.17 6.70 -21.62
C ARG A 115 16.39 7.04 -22.47
N SER A 116 16.70 6.18 -23.44
CA SER A 116 17.82 6.32 -24.39
C SER A 116 17.87 7.65 -25.16
N GLN A 117 16.80 8.46 -25.11
CA GLN A 117 16.65 9.74 -25.81
C GLN A 117 16.40 10.93 -24.87
N GLY A 118 16.69 10.80 -23.56
CA GLY A 118 16.52 11.91 -22.60
C GLY A 118 15.08 12.15 -22.13
N GLU A 119 14.11 11.38 -22.61
CA GLU A 119 12.72 11.46 -22.14
C GLU A 119 12.51 10.73 -20.80
N PRO A 120 11.60 11.22 -19.93
CA PRO A 120 11.25 10.55 -18.69
C PRO A 120 10.60 9.19 -18.97
N LYS A 121 11.02 8.16 -18.23
CA LYS A 121 10.40 6.84 -18.32
C LYS A 121 9.03 6.85 -17.65
N ARG A 122 8.03 6.26 -18.33
CA ARG A 122 6.70 6.04 -17.77
C ARG A 122 6.63 4.72 -17.00
N HIS A 123 6.32 4.79 -15.70
CA HIS A 123 6.01 3.64 -14.84
C HIS A 123 4.50 3.39 -14.81
N ASN A 124 4.10 2.12 -14.80
CA ASN A 124 2.70 1.68 -14.77
C ASN A 124 2.38 0.72 -13.62
N GLU A 125 3.33 0.51 -12.71
CA GLU A 125 3.24 -0.36 -11.54
C GLU A 125 2.79 0.42 -10.27
N TRP A 126 2.35 1.68 -10.41
CA TRP A 126 1.95 2.53 -9.28
C TRP A 126 0.44 2.55 -9.06
N PHE A 127 0.03 2.89 -7.84
CA PHE A 127 -1.36 2.96 -7.41
C PHE A 127 -1.57 4.18 -6.52
N LEU A 128 -2.66 4.92 -6.74
CA LEU A 128 -3.07 6.02 -5.86
C LEU A 128 -4.04 5.47 -4.80
N VAL A 129 -3.52 5.21 -3.61
CA VAL A 129 -4.26 4.52 -2.54
C VAL A 129 -4.54 5.48 -1.38
N PRO A 130 -5.80 5.63 -0.94
CA PRO A 130 -6.11 6.33 0.30
C PRO A 130 -5.48 5.64 1.51
N ILE A 131 -4.83 6.39 2.40
CA ILE A 131 -4.13 5.82 3.58
C ILE A 131 -5.05 4.92 4.40
N SER A 132 -6.32 5.29 4.55
CA SER A 132 -7.33 4.51 5.28
C SER A 132 -7.58 3.09 4.72
N GLN A 133 -7.23 2.83 3.45
CA GLN A 133 -7.43 1.54 2.79
C GLN A 133 -6.16 0.68 2.75
N VAL A 134 -5.00 1.23 3.13
CA VAL A 134 -3.73 0.49 3.17
C VAL A 134 -3.80 -0.77 4.05
N PRO A 135 -4.43 -0.75 5.25
CA PRO A 135 -4.52 -1.97 6.05
C PRO A 135 -5.36 -3.07 5.39
N GLU A 136 -6.41 -2.71 4.64
CA GLU A 136 -7.21 -3.68 3.88
C GLU A 136 -6.37 -4.35 2.78
N ILE A 137 -5.53 -3.57 2.09
CA ILE A 137 -4.61 -4.09 1.07
C ILE A 137 -3.67 -5.12 1.68
N PHE A 138 -3.06 -4.84 2.83
CA PHE A 138 -2.17 -5.79 3.51
C PHE A 138 -2.88 -7.12 3.81
N ARG A 139 -4.14 -7.07 4.25
CA ARG A 139 -4.95 -8.27 4.49
C ARG A 139 -5.23 -9.06 3.20
N VAL A 140 -5.60 -8.37 2.11
CA VAL A 140 -5.85 -9.02 0.82
C VAL A 140 -4.58 -9.66 0.28
N VAL A 141 -3.44 -8.95 0.34
CA VAL A 141 -2.14 -9.48 -0.09
C VAL A 141 -1.75 -10.70 0.76
N SER A 142 -1.91 -10.63 2.09
CA SER A 142 -1.68 -11.79 2.97
C SER A 142 -2.54 -12.98 2.54
N GLY A 143 -3.84 -12.81 2.32
CA GLY A 143 -4.71 -13.88 1.85
C GLY A 143 -4.28 -14.46 0.50
N LEU A 144 -3.93 -13.61 -0.46
CA LEU A 144 -3.42 -14.04 -1.77
C LEU A 144 -2.12 -14.85 -1.65
N CYS A 145 -1.24 -14.48 -0.72
CA CYS A 145 0.03 -15.17 -0.48
C CYS A 145 -0.13 -16.47 0.32
N SER A 146 -1.08 -16.55 1.24
CA SER A 146 -1.28 -17.69 2.15
C SER A 146 -2.11 -18.83 1.55
N GLY A 147 -3.13 -18.56 0.74
CA GLY A 147 -4.00 -19.62 0.21
C GLY A 147 -5.43 -19.16 0.10
#